data_AF-A0A096M8U2-F1
#
_entry.id   AF-A0A096M8U2-F1
#
_cell.length_a   1.000
_cell.length_b   1.000
_cell.length_c   1.000
_cell.angle_alpha   90.00
_cell.angle_beta   90.00
_cell.angle_gamma   90.00
#
_symmetry.space_group_name_H-M   'P 1'
#
loop_
_entity.id
_entity.type
_entity.pdbx_description
1 polymer ?
#
loop_
_entity_poly.entity_id
_entity_poly.type
_entity_poly.pdbx_seq_one_letter_code
_entity_poly.pdbx_strand_id
1 'polypeptide(L)'
;KVIDSVCIQESIQQFQQDIQKIRNSLHSMVGQSSVGSSQPVKKRRTLSVEDHERIAAEVCDIILGHTRERFSFTNHLVSATLLQGDRFEQYNTAFPEDALSNTLKAYPVLNRGKLKTELTLIYSKEEFKACCGAVGLLQLFMEKNLEEVFSETVTLLKILITTPMTTAEAERCFSTLKGIKTFLRNSMTQDRLNALAMLSMEKRLVTEMTDFNNKNVIEKFAGQKERRAKFMFK
;
A
#
# COMPACT_ATOMS: atom_id res chain seq x y z
N LYS A 1 -11.57 8.37 -6.96
CA LYS A 1 -10.67 7.69 -7.92
C LYS A 1 -10.42 6.29 -7.38
N VAL A 2 -10.82 5.24 -8.11
CA VAL A 2 -10.47 3.87 -7.76
C VAL A 2 -8.95 3.77 -7.91
N ILE A 3 -8.26 3.46 -6.81
CA ILE A 3 -6.81 3.30 -6.81
C ILE A 3 -6.56 1.91 -7.41
N ASP A 4 -6.39 1.86 -8.72
CA ASP A 4 -6.07 0.64 -9.44
C ASP A 4 -4.55 0.40 -9.47
N SER A 5 -4.13 -0.87 -9.49
CA SER A 5 -2.72 -1.26 -9.47
C SER A 5 -1.95 -0.68 -10.67
N VAL A 6 -2.61 -0.47 -11.81
CA VAL A 6 -2.02 0.16 -13.00
C VAL A 6 -1.79 1.65 -12.79
N CYS A 7 -2.76 2.36 -12.21
CA CYS A 7 -2.63 3.78 -11.90
C CYS A 7 -1.53 4.03 -10.87
N ILE A 8 -1.39 3.13 -9.89
CA ILE A 8 -0.27 3.13 -8.93
C ILE A 8 1.06 2.96 -9.68
N GLN A 9 1.15 2.00 -10.61
CA GLN A 9 2.35 1.76 -11.40
C GLN A 9 2.75 2.97 -12.24
N GLU A 10 1.81 3.57 -12.97
CA GLU A 10 2.05 4.78 -13.77
C GLU A 10 2.51 5.94 -12.89
N SER A 11 1.89 6.12 -11.73
CA SER A 11 2.28 7.16 -10.78
C SER A 11 3.69 6.96 -10.22
N ILE A 12 4.07 5.71 -9.93
CA ILE A 12 5.43 5.36 -9.47
C ILE A 12 6.44 5.58 -10.60
N GLN A 13 6.12 5.17 -11.83
CA GLN A 13 7.00 5.36 -12.97
C GLN A 13 7.22 6.85 -13.25
N GLN A 14 6.16 7.65 -13.22
CA GLN A 14 6.24 9.10 -13.37
C GLN A 14 7.12 9.72 -12.28
N PHE A 15 6.90 9.32 -11.02
CA PHE A 15 7.73 9.78 -9.89
C PHE A 15 9.21 9.41 -10.07
N GLN A 16 9.51 8.17 -10.49
CA GLN A 16 10.88 7.73 -10.76
C GLN A 16 11.52 8.56 -11.88
N GLN A 17 10.79 8.84 -12.96
CA GLN A 17 11.26 9.68 -14.05
C GLN A 17 11.55 11.11 -13.58
N ASP A 18 10.69 11.68 -12.74
CA ASP A 18 10.87 13.05 -12.25
C ASP A 18 12.05 13.17 -11.29
N ILE A 19 12.26 12.21 -10.39
CA ILE A 19 13.46 12.15 -9.54
C ILE A 19 14.72 11.96 -10.38
N GLN A 20 14.66 11.13 -11.43
CA GLN A 20 15.79 10.96 -12.35
C GLN A 20 16.11 12.24 -13.14
N LYS A 21 15.08 13.00 -13.57
CA LYS A 21 15.27 14.30 -14.22
C LYS A 21 15.94 15.30 -13.27
N ILE A 22 15.53 15.34 -12.00
CA ILE A 22 16.15 16.20 -10.97
C ILE A 22 17.63 15.82 -10.78
N ARG A 23 17.93 14.52 -10.67
CA ARG A 23 19.32 14.02 -10.58
C ARG A 23 20.16 14.45 -11.79
N ASN A 24 19.63 14.30 -12.99
CA ASN A 24 20.35 14.63 -14.22
C ASN A 24 20.56 16.15 -14.37
N SER A 25 19.58 16.96 -13.96
CA SER A 25 19.69 18.42 -13.95
C SER A 25 20.77 18.92 -12.99
N LEU A 26 20.96 18.26 -11.86
CA LEU A 26 21.98 18.60 -10.87
C LEU A 26 23.40 18.41 -11.42
N HIS A 27 23.61 17.37 -12.22
CA HIS A 27 24.90 17.12 -12.87
C HIS A 27 25.23 18.16 -13.96
N SER A 28 24.23 18.81 -14.57
CA SER A 28 24.44 19.82 -15.62
C SER A 28 25.00 21.16 -15.13
N MET A 29 24.95 21.43 -13.81
CA MET A 29 25.44 22.68 -13.21
C MET A 29 26.95 22.68 -12.92
N VAL A 30 27.58 21.50 -12.92
CA VAL A 30 29.02 21.30 -12.65
C VAL A 30 29.92 21.87 -13.76
N GLY A 31 29.39 22.06 -14.98
CA GLY A 31 30.20 22.45 -16.14
C GLY A 31 30.53 23.95 -16.28
N GLN A 32 29.95 24.84 -15.47
CA GLN A 32 30.01 26.30 -15.74
C GLN A 32 30.68 27.16 -14.66
N SER A 33 31.07 26.63 -13.51
CA SER A 33 31.63 27.42 -12.40
C SER A 33 33.07 27.01 -12.07
N SER A 34 34.00 27.38 -12.94
CA SER A 34 35.43 27.39 -12.61
C SER A 34 36.10 28.65 -13.13
N VAL A 35 35.86 29.80 -12.48
CA VAL A 35 36.83 30.91 -12.39
C VAL A 35 36.66 31.70 -11.08
N GLY A 36 37.64 31.57 -10.18
CA GLY A 36 38.22 32.69 -9.41
C GLY A 36 37.50 33.25 -8.17
N SER A 37 38.02 32.97 -6.98
CA SER A 37 38.92 33.87 -6.22
C SER A 37 38.94 33.54 -4.70
N SER A 38 40.03 33.95 -4.07
CA SER A 38 40.57 33.52 -2.78
C SER A 38 40.14 34.40 -1.59
N GLN A 39 40.04 33.80 -0.39
CA GLN A 39 40.69 34.21 0.90
C GLN A 39 39.99 33.57 2.14
N PRO A 40 40.68 33.39 3.28
CA PRO A 40 40.30 32.41 4.31
C PRO A 40 39.73 33.04 5.60
N VAL A 41 38.61 32.51 6.13
CA VAL A 41 38.21 32.74 7.53
C VAL A 41 37.61 31.48 8.14
N LYS A 42 38.14 31.10 9.32
CA LYS A 42 37.71 29.98 10.17
C LYS A 42 36.22 30.06 10.52
N LYS A 43 35.43 29.04 10.16
CA LYS A 43 34.09 28.73 10.71
C LYS A 43 33.69 27.32 10.25
N ARG A 44 32.94 26.59 11.11
CA ARG A 44 32.16 25.34 10.87
C ARG A 44 32.27 24.84 9.42
N ARG A 45 32.82 23.64 9.13
CA ARG A 45 32.93 23.08 7.76
C ARG A 45 31.67 23.42 6.96
N THR A 46 31.74 24.47 6.17
CA THR A 46 30.70 24.86 5.22
C THR A 46 30.90 23.89 4.07
N LEU A 47 30.02 22.91 3.98
CA LEU A 47 29.97 21.97 2.86
C LEU A 47 30.06 22.77 1.57
N SER A 48 31.01 22.41 0.70
CA SER A 48 31.17 23.05 -0.61
C SER A 48 29.88 22.92 -1.43
N VAL A 49 29.70 23.76 -2.46
CA VAL A 49 28.60 23.59 -3.42
C VAL A 49 28.68 22.19 -4.05
N GLU A 50 29.90 21.71 -4.33
CA GLU A 50 30.17 20.36 -4.81
C GLU A 50 29.77 19.27 -3.79
N ASP A 51 29.95 19.52 -2.49
CA ASP A 51 29.54 18.57 -1.45
C ASP A 51 28.01 18.52 -1.33
N HIS A 52 27.32 19.66 -1.45
CA HIS A 52 25.86 19.71 -1.46
C HIS A 52 25.28 19.01 -2.69
N GLU A 53 25.90 19.15 -3.86
CA GLU A 53 25.49 18.47 -5.08
C GLU A 53 25.74 16.96 -5.02
N ARG A 54 26.88 16.53 -4.45
CA ARG A 54 27.14 15.10 -4.19
C ARG A 54 26.13 14.50 -3.22
N ILE A 55 25.84 15.19 -2.11
CA ILE A 55 24.83 14.76 -1.13
C ILE A 55 23.44 14.71 -1.79
N ALA A 56 23.07 15.70 -2.59
CA ALA A 56 21.78 15.72 -3.27
C ALA A 56 21.66 14.60 -4.32
N ALA A 57 22.74 14.25 -5.02
CA ALA A 57 22.78 13.09 -5.91
C ALA A 57 22.63 11.77 -5.12
N GLU A 58 23.34 11.60 -4.00
CA GLU A 58 23.20 10.44 -3.11
C GLU A 58 21.77 10.32 -2.56
N VAL A 59 21.15 11.43 -2.16
CA VAL A 59 19.76 11.46 -1.70
C VAL A 59 18.80 11.02 -2.81
N CYS A 60 18.99 11.48 -4.05
CA CYS A 60 18.18 11.04 -5.18
C CYS A 60 18.31 9.52 -5.40
N ASP A 61 19.52 8.98 -5.22
CA ASP A 61 19.80 7.55 -5.40
C ASP A 61 19.17 6.69 -4.33
N ILE A 62 19.24 7.15 -3.08
CA ILE A 62 18.57 6.53 -1.94
C ILE A 62 17.05 6.56 -2.14
N ILE A 63 16.48 7.69 -2.59
CA ILE A 63 15.05 7.79 -2.87
C ILE A 63 14.64 6.82 -3.98
N LEU A 64 15.40 6.73 -5.08
CA LEU A 64 15.13 5.80 -6.17
C LEU A 64 15.26 4.34 -5.72
N GLY A 65 16.28 4.01 -4.93
CA GLY A 65 16.48 2.69 -4.34
C GLY A 65 15.29 2.28 -3.47
N HIS A 66 14.94 3.10 -2.48
CA HIS A 66 13.79 2.83 -1.61
C HIS A 66 12.47 2.79 -2.37
N THR A 67 12.29 3.63 -3.39
CA THR A 67 11.08 3.58 -4.22
C THR A 67 10.99 2.25 -4.97
N ARG A 68 12.10 1.76 -5.52
CA ARG A 68 12.12 0.45 -6.21
C ARG A 68 11.89 -0.69 -5.24
N GLU A 69 12.46 -0.66 -4.04
CA GLU A 69 12.27 -1.72 -3.05
C GLU A 69 10.84 -1.72 -2.49
N ARG A 70 10.35 -0.57 -2.02
CA ARG A 70 9.03 -0.42 -1.38
C ARG A 70 7.86 -0.71 -2.32
N PHE A 71 8.04 -0.37 -3.59
CA PHE A 71 7.04 -0.59 -4.62
C PHE A 71 7.45 -1.66 -5.63
N SER A 72 8.42 -2.52 -5.29
CA SER A 72 8.75 -3.67 -6.11
C SER A 72 7.50 -4.53 -6.27
N PHE A 73 7.17 -4.85 -7.51
CA PHE A 73 6.01 -5.66 -7.86
C PHE A 73 6.17 -7.04 -7.22
N THR A 74 5.45 -7.28 -6.12
CA THR A 74 5.40 -8.60 -5.50
C THR A 74 4.55 -9.53 -6.36
N ASN A 75 4.77 -10.85 -6.24
CA ASN A 75 3.97 -11.83 -6.97
C ASN A 75 2.46 -11.68 -6.71
N HIS A 76 2.08 -11.14 -5.54
CA HIS A 76 0.71 -10.83 -5.15
C HIS A 76 0.06 -9.74 -6.02
N LEU A 77 0.82 -8.76 -6.51
CA LEU A 77 0.27 -7.73 -7.39
C LEU A 77 -0.07 -8.29 -8.78
N VAL A 78 0.76 -9.22 -9.27
CA VAL A 78 0.47 -9.97 -10.51
C VAL A 78 -0.81 -10.78 -10.36
N SER A 79 -1.04 -11.39 -9.19
CA SER A 79 -2.31 -12.06 -8.89
C SER A 79 -3.50 -11.11 -8.88
N ALA A 80 -3.32 -9.86 -8.43
CA ALA A 80 -4.36 -8.85 -8.48
C ALA A 80 -4.75 -8.48 -9.92
N THR A 81 -3.80 -8.50 -10.86
CA THR A 81 -4.10 -8.20 -12.28
C THR A 81 -5.09 -9.17 -12.91
N LEU A 82 -5.14 -10.43 -12.46
CA LEU A 82 -6.11 -11.42 -12.94
C LEU A 82 -7.56 -11.02 -12.66
N LEU A 83 -7.80 -10.20 -11.64
CA LEU A 83 -9.13 -9.82 -11.17
C LEU A 83 -9.46 -8.36 -11.48
N GLN A 84 -8.68 -7.73 -12.37
CA GLN A 84 -8.97 -6.37 -12.87
C GLN A 84 -10.03 -6.40 -13.97
N GLY A 85 -11.22 -5.89 -13.66
CA GLY A 85 -12.35 -5.84 -14.60
C GLY A 85 -12.03 -5.14 -15.93
N ASP A 86 -11.17 -4.11 -15.91
CA ASP A 86 -10.75 -3.36 -17.09
C ASP A 86 -9.99 -4.21 -18.11
N ARG A 87 -9.38 -5.33 -17.68
CA ARG A 87 -8.59 -6.24 -18.52
C ARG A 87 -9.36 -7.50 -18.94
N PHE A 88 -10.59 -7.70 -18.48
CA PHE A 88 -11.35 -8.93 -18.76
C PHE A 88 -11.59 -9.15 -20.25
N GLU A 89 -11.79 -8.10 -21.05
CA GLU A 89 -11.91 -8.25 -22.51
C GLU A 89 -10.64 -8.80 -23.15
N GLN A 90 -9.48 -8.31 -22.70
CA GLN A 90 -8.18 -8.77 -23.18
C GLN A 90 -7.96 -10.22 -22.77
N TYR A 91 -8.28 -10.58 -21.53
CA TYR A 91 -8.12 -11.94 -21.02
C TYR A 91 -9.11 -12.95 -21.58
N ASN A 92 -10.27 -12.49 -22.06
CA ASN A 92 -11.19 -13.32 -22.82
C ASN A 92 -10.61 -13.71 -24.19
N THR A 93 -9.86 -12.80 -24.84
CA THR A 93 -9.19 -13.10 -26.13
C THR A 93 -7.87 -13.86 -25.98
N ALA A 94 -7.09 -13.55 -24.93
CA ALA A 94 -5.80 -14.16 -24.66
C ALA A 94 -5.63 -14.38 -23.15
N PHE A 95 -5.77 -15.63 -22.71
CA PHE A 95 -5.69 -15.96 -21.30
C PHE A 95 -4.28 -15.71 -20.74
N PRO A 96 -4.12 -14.99 -19.61
CA PRO A 96 -2.83 -14.64 -19.05
C PRO A 96 -2.20 -15.81 -18.26
N GLU A 97 -1.60 -16.76 -18.99
CA GLU A 97 -1.00 -17.96 -18.38
C GLU A 97 0.19 -17.64 -17.47
N ASP A 98 0.96 -16.60 -17.79
CA ASP A 98 2.10 -16.15 -16.98
C ASP A 98 1.66 -15.61 -15.62
N ALA A 99 0.58 -14.83 -15.59
CA ALA A 99 0.01 -14.29 -14.36
C ALA A 99 -0.60 -15.41 -13.50
N LEU A 100 -1.24 -16.41 -14.12
CA LEU A 100 -1.71 -17.61 -13.42
C LEU A 100 -0.53 -18.40 -12.81
N SER A 101 0.55 -18.60 -13.57
CA SER A 101 1.75 -19.29 -13.10
C SER A 101 2.39 -18.58 -11.90
N ASN A 102 2.53 -17.25 -11.97
CA ASN A 102 3.07 -16.46 -10.87
C ASN A 102 2.16 -16.47 -9.63
N THR A 103 0.84 -16.49 -9.83
CA THR A 103 -0.15 -16.59 -8.75
C THR A 103 -0.05 -17.92 -8.02
N LEU A 104 0.13 -19.03 -8.73
CA LEU A 104 0.31 -20.34 -8.12
C LEU A 104 1.65 -20.48 -7.39
N LYS A 105 2.69 -19.81 -7.88
CA LYS A 105 3.97 -19.70 -7.13
C LYS A 105 3.79 -18.91 -5.84
N ALA A 106 2.98 -17.85 -5.86
CA ALA A 106 2.71 -17.03 -4.68
C ALA A 106 1.79 -17.75 -3.67
N TYR A 107 0.83 -18.51 -4.16
CA TYR A 107 -0.20 -19.18 -3.35
C TYR A 107 -0.34 -20.65 -3.75
N PRO A 108 0.50 -21.54 -3.18
CA PRO A 108 0.47 -22.98 -3.48
C PRO A 108 -0.84 -23.68 -3.07
N VAL A 109 -1.66 -23.01 -2.26
CA VAL A 109 -2.96 -23.51 -1.79
C VAL A 109 -4.03 -23.54 -2.89
N LEU A 110 -3.84 -22.79 -3.98
CA LEU A 110 -4.83 -22.65 -5.05
C LEU A 110 -4.71 -23.78 -6.09
N ASN A 111 -5.85 -24.27 -6.56
CA ASN A 111 -5.88 -25.29 -7.61
C ASN A 111 -5.83 -24.67 -9.02
N ARG A 112 -4.77 -24.98 -9.78
CA ARG A 112 -4.56 -24.48 -11.16
C ARG A 112 -5.74 -24.73 -12.09
N GLY A 113 -6.26 -25.96 -12.11
CA GLY A 113 -7.28 -26.38 -13.08
C GLY A 113 -8.63 -25.72 -12.81
N LYS A 114 -9.03 -25.71 -11.54
CA LYS A 114 -10.26 -25.04 -11.09
C LYS A 114 -10.16 -23.53 -11.28
N LEU A 115 -9.09 -22.89 -10.79
CA LEU A 115 -8.90 -21.45 -10.91
C LEU A 115 -8.90 -20.98 -12.37
N LYS A 116 -8.23 -21.71 -13.27
CA LYS A 116 -8.23 -21.37 -14.71
C LYS A 116 -9.64 -21.42 -15.31
N THR A 117 -10.41 -22.45 -14.96
CA THR A 117 -11.78 -22.65 -15.48
C THR A 117 -12.71 -21.56 -14.95
N GLU A 118 -12.64 -21.29 -13.64
CA GLU A 118 -13.40 -20.25 -12.97
C GLU A 118 -13.10 -18.85 -13.56
N LEU A 119 -11.82 -18.49 -13.71
CA LEU A 119 -11.41 -17.21 -14.29
C LEU A 119 -11.87 -17.07 -15.75
N THR A 120 -11.77 -18.12 -16.56
CA THR A 120 -12.24 -18.10 -17.95
C THR A 120 -13.74 -17.82 -18.02
N LEU A 121 -14.52 -18.41 -17.11
CA LEU A 121 -15.96 -18.21 -17.03
C LEU A 121 -16.32 -16.80 -16.56
N ILE A 122 -15.53 -16.23 -15.63
CA ILE A 122 -15.67 -14.85 -15.17
C ILE A 122 -15.38 -13.87 -16.31
N TYR A 123 -14.31 -14.07 -17.08
CA TYR A 123 -13.97 -13.19 -18.21
C TYR A 123 -15.01 -13.24 -19.34
N SER A 124 -15.74 -14.35 -19.46
CA SER A 124 -16.78 -14.55 -20.47
C SER A 124 -18.12 -13.87 -20.13
N LYS A 125 -18.34 -13.46 -18.88
CA LYS A 125 -19.65 -13.01 -18.38
C LYS A 125 -19.63 -11.51 -18.06
N GLU A 126 -20.52 -10.76 -18.69
CA GLU A 126 -20.60 -9.30 -18.54
C GLU A 126 -21.00 -8.85 -17.13
N GLU A 127 -21.73 -9.69 -16.38
CA GLU A 127 -22.16 -9.40 -15.00
C GLU A 127 -20.97 -9.12 -14.06
N PHE A 128 -19.85 -9.81 -14.25
CA PHE A 128 -18.65 -9.64 -13.44
C PHE A 128 -17.79 -8.46 -13.90
N LYS A 129 -17.99 -7.98 -15.12
CA LYS A 129 -17.27 -6.83 -15.69
C LYS A 129 -17.80 -5.50 -15.15
N ALA A 130 -19.08 -5.45 -14.79
CA ALA A 130 -19.70 -4.27 -14.20
C ALA A 130 -19.23 -3.99 -12.75
N CYS A 131 -18.65 -4.98 -12.08
CA CYS A 131 -18.13 -4.84 -10.72
C CYS A 131 -16.74 -4.17 -10.74
N CYS A 132 -16.70 -2.87 -10.43
CA CYS A 132 -15.44 -2.14 -10.29
C CYS A 132 -14.71 -2.53 -9.00
N GLY A 133 -13.81 -3.51 -9.07
CA GLY A 133 -12.81 -3.81 -8.05
C GLY A 133 -13.06 -5.07 -7.22
N ALA A 134 -11.97 -5.53 -6.57
CA ALA A 134 -11.93 -6.80 -5.85
C ALA A 134 -13.03 -6.95 -4.77
N VAL A 135 -13.29 -5.88 -4.02
CA VAL A 135 -14.31 -5.89 -2.96
C VAL A 135 -15.72 -6.00 -3.53
N GLY A 136 -16.01 -5.26 -4.61
CA GLY A 136 -17.31 -5.31 -5.27
C GLY A 136 -17.59 -6.68 -5.89
N LEU A 137 -16.56 -7.30 -6.47
CA LEU A 137 -16.66 -8.66 -6.99
C LEU A 137 -16.90 -9.68 -5.86
N LEU A 138 -16.26 -9.53 -4.70
CA LEU A 138 -16.47 -10.42 -3.55
C LEU A 138 -17.88 -10.30 -3.01
N GLN A 139 -18.39 -9.06 -2.89
CA GLN A 139 -19.75 -8.81 -2.44
C GLN A 139 -20.78 -9.42 -3.39
N LEU A 140 -20.57 -9.33 -4.71
CA LEU A 140 -21.44 -10.00 -5.69
C LEU A 140 -21.45 -11.52 -5.50
N PHE A 141 -20.28 -12.15 -5.30
CA PHE A 141 -20.21 -13.59 -5.06
C PHE A 141 -20.97 -14.01 -3.80
N MET A 142 -20.91 -13.20 -2.74
CA MET A 142 -21.68 -13.41 -1.51
C MET A 142 -23.19 -13.24 -1.75
N GLU A 143 -23.61 -12.15 -2.39
CA GLU A 143 -25.03 -11.88 -2.66
C GLU A 143 -25.70 -12.93 -3.57
N LYS A 144 -24.94 -13.47 -4.52
CA LYS A 144 -25.42 -14.48 -5.48
C LYS A 144 -25.23 -15.92 -5.00
N ASN A 145 -24.72 -16.15 -3.79
CA ASN A 145 -24.39 -17.48 -3.25
C ASN A 145 -23.47 -18.29 -4.19
N LEU A 146 -22.53 -17.60 -4.84
CA LEU A 146 -21.60 -18.18 -5.82
C LEU A 146 -20.29 -18.66 -5.19
N GLU A 147 -20.18 -18.62 -3.85
CA GLU A 147 -18.97 -19.01 -3.12
C GLU A 147 -18.57 -20.47 -3.35
N GLU A 148 -19.54 -21.38 -3.50
CA GLU A 148 -19.25 -22.79 -3.76
C GLU A 148 -18.85 -23.03 -5.23
N VAL A 149 -19.41 -22.25 -6.16
CA VAL A 149 -19.16 -22.40 -7.61
C VAL A 149 -17.80 -21.82 -7.99
N PHE A 150 -17.39 -20.71 -7.36
CA PHE A 150 -16.13 -20.00 -7.61
C PHE A 150 -15.19 -20.07 -6.40
N SER A 151 -15.04 -21.26 -5.83
CA SER A 151 -14.32 -21.49 -4.58
C SER A 151 -12.86 -20.99 -4.61
N GLU A 152 -12.14 -21.21 -5.72
CA GLU A 152 -10.74 -20.81 -5.84
C GLU A 152 -10.61 -19.31 -6.06
N THR A 153 -11.50 -18.74 -6.87
CA THR A 153 -11.51 -17.31 -7.16
C THR A 153 -11.89 -16.50 -5.93
N VAL A 154 -12.87 -16.95 -5.16
CA VAL A 154 -13.26 -16.34 -3.89
C VAL A 154 -12.13 -16.43 -2.87
N THR A 155 -11.42 -17.56 -2.82
CA THR A 155 -10.23 -17.71 -1.95
C THR A 155 -9.13 -16.74 -2.36
N LEU A 156 -8.80 -16.66 -3.65
CA LEU A 156 -7.84 -15.71 -4.19
C LEU A 156 -8.24 -14.26 -3.87
N LEU A 157 -9.52 -13.93 -4.00
CA LEU A 157 -10.07 -12.61 -3.73
C LEU A 157 -9.99 -12.24 -2.24
N LYS A 158 -10.33 -13.19 -1.35
CA LYS A 158 -10.15 -13.04 0.10
C LYS A 158 -8.68 -12.76 0.42
N ILE A 159 -7.76 -13.54 -0.13
CA ILE A 159 -6.32 -13.34 0.08
C ILE A 159 -5.88 -11.95 -0.40
N LEU A 160 -6.28 -11.53 -1.60
CA LEU A 160 -5.91 -10.23 -2.16
C LEU A 160 -6.45 -9.05 -1.36
N ILE A 161 -7.67 -9.15 -0.83
CA ILE A 161 -8.27 -8.08 -0.01
C ILE A 161 -7.61 -8.01 1.37
N THR A 162 -7.16 -9.15 1.92
CA THR A 162 -6.49 -9.18 3.23
C THR A 162 -5.00 -8.88 3.18
N THR A 163 -4.36 -9.05 2.03
CA THR A 163 -2.91 -8.86 1.88
C THR A 163 -2.63 -7.42 1.46
N PRO A 164 -1.77 -6.68 2.18
CA PRO A 164 -1.39 -5.34 1.77
C PRO A 164 -0.71 -5.41 0.39
N MET A 165 -1.13 -4.54 -0.54
CA MET A 165 -0.60 -4.55 -1.91
C MET A 165 0.88 -4.12 -1.97
N THR A 166 1.35 -3.39 -0.96
CA THR A 166 2.72 -2.88 -0.90
C THR A 166 3.29 -2.97 0.51
N THR A 167 4.62 -3.07 0.63
CA THR A 167 5.30 -3.06 1.93
C THR A 167 5.17 -1.70 2.64
N ALA A 168 4.90 -0.64 1.88
CA ALA A 168 4.70 0.72 2.40
C ALA A 168 3.54 0.81 3.40
N GLU A 169 2.50 -0.02 3.27
CA GLU A 169 1.39 -0.05 4.23
C GLU A 169 1.87 -0.55 5.60
N ALA A 170 2.62 -1.66 5.64
CA ALA A 170 3.20 -2.18 6.87
C ALA A 170 4.18 -1.16 7.49
N GLU A 171 5.04 -0.53 6.69
CA GLU A 171 5.95 0.52 7.15
C GLU A 171 5.20 1.72 7.76
N ARG A 172 4.08 2.14 7.17
CA ARG A 172 3.22 3.20 7.69
C ARG A 172 2.65 2.81 9.06
N CYS A 173 2.21 1.57 9.23
CA CYS A 173 1.75 1.04 10.51
C CYS A 173 2.87 1.09 11.57
N PHE A 174 4.06 0.60 11.23
CA PHE A 174 5.22 0.65 12.13
C PHE A 174 5.69 2.07 12.46
N SER A 175 5.64 2.99 11.50
CA SER A 175 5.96 4.39 11.70
C SER A 175 4.97 5.05 12.68
N THR A 176 3.67 4.77 12.52
CA THR A 176 2.62 5.26 13.43
C THR A 176 2.82 4.71 14.84
N LEU A 177 3.08 3.40 14.96
CA LEU A 177 3.42 2.73 16.22
C LEU A 177 4.64 3.37 16.90
N LYS A 178 5.70 3.62 16.14
CA LYS A 178 6.91 4.30 16.62
C LYS A 178 6.60 5.71 17.10
N GLY A 179 5.77 6.45 16.38
CA GLY A 179 5.28 7.77 16.78
C GLY A 179 4.54 7.74 18.12
N ILE A 180 3.57 6.83 18.28
CA ILE A 180 2.81 6.64 19.52
C ILE A 180 3.74 6.31 20.69
N LYS A 181 4.67 5.36 20.49
CA LYS A 181 5.62 4.94 21.52
C LYS A 181 6.56 6.09 21.92
N THR A 182 7.03 6.87 20.95
CA THR A 182 7.90 8.03 21.19
C THR A 182 7.16 9.13 21.93
N PHE A 183 5.92 9.45 21.52
CA PHE A 183 5.09 10.48 22.12
C PHE A 183 4.77 10.17 23.59
N LEU A 184 4.40 8.93 23.89
CA LEU A 184 3.99 8.55 25.24
C LEU A 184 5.18 8.38 26.21
N ARG A 185 6.41 8.18 25.72
CA ARG A 185 7.72 8.05 26.43
C ARG A 185 7.76 7.09 27.65
N ASN A 186 6.64 6.52 28.05
CA ASN A 186 6.43 5.69 29.22
C ASN A 186 6.24 4.23 28.81
N SER A 187 6.67 3.32 29.69
CA SER A 187 6.35 1.90 29.56
C SER A 187 4.83 1.71 29.65
N MET A 188 4.23 1.06 28.65
CA MET A 188 2.79 0.80 28.57
C MET A 188 2.55 -0.67 28.29
N THR A 189 1.37 -1.16 28.67
CA THR A 189 0.95 -2.54 28.35
C THR A 189 0.72 -2.69 26.85
N GLN A 190 0.99 -3.90 26.33
CA GLN A 190 0.85 -4.20 24.91
C GLN A 190 -0.59 -3.94 24.41
N ASP A 191 -1.59 -4.26 25.23
CA ASP A 191 -3.00 -4.09 24.87
C ASP A 191 -3.35 -2.61 24.62
N ARG A 192 -2.87 -1.72 25.49
CA ARG A 192 -3.10 -0.28 25.34
C ARG A 192 -2.39 0.27 24.11
N LEU A 193 -1.17 -0.20 23.83
CA LEU A 193 -0.41 0.19 22.64
C LEU A 193 -1.14 -0.24 21.37
N ASN A 194 -1.57 -1.50 21.31
CA ASN A 194 -2.30 -2.04 20.16
C ASN A 194 -3.61 -1.28 19.93
N ALA A 195 -4.39 -1.02 20.98
CA ALA A 195 -5.63 -0.27 20.86
C ALA A 195 -5.41 1.15 20.32
N LEU A 196 -4.43 1.87 20.85
CA LEU A 196 -4.13 3.24 20.40
C LEU A 196 -3.56 3.27 18.97
N ALA A 197 -2.77 2.27 18.62
CA ALA A 197 -2.26 2.09 17.26
C ALA A 197 -3.40 1.86 16.28
N MET A 198 -4.33 0.94 16.57
CA MET A 198 -5.50 0.71 15.72
C MET A 198 -6.34 1.98 15.54
N LEU A 199 -6.63 2.71 16.62
CA LEU A 199 -7.36 3.99 16.53
C LEU A 199 -6.62 5.05 15.70
N SER A 200 -5.28 5.06 15.75
CA SER A 200 -4.47 6.02 15.00
C SER A 200 -4.36 5.66 13.51
N MET A 201 -4.24 4.37 13.19
CA MET A 201 -4.22 3.86 11.82
C MET A 201 -5.58 4.03 11.14
N GLU A 202 -6.66 3.67 11.85
CA GLU A 202 -8.04 3.76 11.37
C GLU A 202 -8.72 5.09 11.73
N LYS A 203 -7.94 6.14 11.98
CA LYS A 203 -8.46 7.46 12.38
C LYS A 203 -9.54 7.96 11.43
N ARG A 204 -9.38 7.74 10.12
CA ARG A 204 -10.35 8.14 9.10
C ARG A 204 -11.70 7.45 9.35
N LEU A 205 -11.70 6.13 9.47
CA LEU A 205 -12.91 5.33 9.71
C LEU A 205 -13.58 5.72 11.03
N VAL A 206 -12.80 5.93 12.10
CA VAL A 206 -13.31 6.39 13.40
C VAL A 206 -13.93 7.80 13.32
N THR A 207 -13.40 8.67 12.46
CA THR A 207 -13.92 10.04 12.29
C THR A 207 -15.18 10.06 11.43
N GLU A 208 -15.25 9.19 10.42
CA GLU A 208 -16.41 9.04 9.52
C GLU A 208 -17.59 8.35 10.21
N MET A 209 -17.33 7.41 11.14
CA MET A 209 -18.35 6.80 11.99
C MET A 209 -18.80 7.76 13.11
N THR A 210 -19.74 8.64 12.81
CA THR A 210 -20.31 9.61 13.76
C THR A 210 -20.91 8.96 15.01
N ASP A 211 -21.48 7.75 14.89
CA ASP A 211 -22.04 6.99 16.02
C ASP A 211 -20.97 6.41 16.96
N PHE A 212 -19.72 6.21 16.49
CA PHE A 212 -18.67 5.59 17.29
C PHE A 212 -18.33 6.44 18.52
N ASN A 213 -18.03 7.73 18.31
CA ASN A 213 -17.69 8.62 19.42
C ASN A 213 -18.94 9.00 20.23
N ASN A 214 -20.03 9.39 19.55
CA ASN A 214 -21.18 10.00 20.21
C ASN A 214 -22.05 9.01 21.00
N LYS A 215 -22.35 7.83 20.45
CA LYS A 215 -23.17 6.82 21.14
C LYS A 215 -22.31 5.78 21.85
N ASN A 216 -21.39 5.14 21.14
CA ASN A 216 -20.78 3.92 21.68
C ASN A 216 -19.69 4.18 22.74
N VAL A 217 -18.89 5.23 22.57
CA VAL A 217 -17.78 5.54 23.48
C VAL A 217 -18.24 6.46 24.61
N ILE A 218 -18.90 7.58 24.28
CA ILE A 218 -19.30 8.59 25.28
C ILE A 218 -20.38 8.06 26.23
N GLU A 219 -21.46 7.43 25.73
CA GLU A 219 -22.51 6.91 26.63
C GLU A 219 -21.99 5.77 27.50
N LYS A 220 -21.17 4.87 26.94
CA LYS A 220 -20.56 3.77 27.69
C LYS A 220 -19.58 4.27 28.75
N PHE A 221 -18.84 5.34 28.47
CA PHE A 221 -17.95 5.96 29.45
C PHE A 221 -18.73 6.75 30.52
N ALA A 222 -19.77 7.49 30.12
CA ALA A 222 -20.64 8.23 31.04
C ALA A 222 -21.43 7.31 31.97
N GLY A 223 -21.82 6.12 31.50
CA GLY A 223 -22.49 5.08 32.30
C GLY A 223 -21.57 4.35 33.29
N GLN A 224 -20.26 4.52 33.21
CA GLN A 224 -19.34 3.92 34.20
C GLN A 224 -19.23 4.79 35.46
N LYS A 225 -19.57 4.20 36.62
CA LYS A 225 -19.52 4.86 37.94
C LYS A 225 -18.17 5.51 38.26
N GLU A 226 -17.05 4.88 37.87
CA GLU A 226 -15.71 5.39 38.20
C GLU A 226 -15.13 6.37 37.17
N ARG A 227 -15.82 6.65 36.04
CA ARG A 227 -15.27 7.40 34.89
C ARG A 227 -13.83 6.99 34.54
N ARG A 228 -13.53 5.71 34.76
CA ARG A 228 -12.25 5.04 34.51
C ARG A 228 -12.56 3.78 33.73
N ALA A 229 -12.40 3.86 32.41
CA ALA A 229 -12.55 2.71 31.55
C ALA A 229 -11.35 1.76 31.71
N LYS A 230 -11.57 0.64 32.40
CA LYS A 230 -10.70 -0.53 32.29
C LYS A 230 -10.99 -1.20 30.95
N PHE A 231 -10.15 -0.94 29.96
CA PHE A 231 -10.17 -1.69 28.70
C PHE A 231 -9.56 -3.07 28.95
N MET A 232 -10.41 -4.07 29.18
CA MET A 232 -10.01 -5.48 29.22
C MET A 232 -10.20 -6.04 27.81
N PHE A 233 -9.10 -6.40 27.14
CA PHE A 233 -9.14 -7.15 25.90
C PHE A 233 -8.92 -8.64 26.21
N LYS A 234 -9.68 -9.51 25.54
CA LYS A 234 -9.66 -10.96 25.67
C LYS A 234 -8.97 -11.56 24.46
#